data_AF-M0N652-F1
#
_entry.id   AF-M0N652-F1
#
_cell.length_a   1.000
_cell.length_b   1.000
_cell.length_c   1.000
_cell.angle_alpha   90.00
_cell.angle_beta   90.00
_cell.angle_gamma   90.00
#
_symmetry.space_group_name_H-M   'P 1'
#
loop_
_entity.id
_entity.type
_entity.pdbx_description
1 polymer ?
#
loop_
_entity_poly.entity_id
_entity_poly.type
_entity_poly.pdbx_seq_one_letter_code
_entity_poly.pdbx_strand_id
1 'polypeptide(L)'
;MEFKHHNWLHSSSMLHALAGPNILFDMGISLIENQTDSEFVFSDHPVYLDNRRFKSEQEKFLLGIQNRGLQVFLPLSADLLLHLYDPACYRIEHDDEDSQLVQVDSPQIVNDLNGTQLINADRHIFYGQNDSEDEMQSLQDRLSESISADFAQFERHENGIPEIDRDNPILMSGPRVPDFSPRLPFIKQVVDVEHEVKRSPALARKVEKQIEAAKENAQNTSSG
;
A
#
# COMPACT_ATOMS: atom_id res chain seq x y z
N MET A 1 -31.39 -9.01 -22.42
CA MET A 1 -30.92 -9.72 -21.21
C MET A 1 -29.49 -9.32 -20.80
N GLU A 2 -28.68 -8.77 -21.71
CA GLU A 2 -27.29 -8.31 -21.44
C GLU A 2 -27.15 -7.10 -20.51
N PHE A 3 -28.13 -6.18 -20.47
CA PHE A 3 -28.05 -4.97 -19.63
C PHE A 3 -27.98 -5.23 -18.11
N LYS A 4 -28.49 -6.38 -17.61
CA LYS A 4 -28.41 -6.72 -16.18
C LYS A 4 -27.02 -7.19 -15.73
N HIS A 5 -26.22 -7.78 -16.64
CA HIS A 5 -24.87 -8.26 -16.32
C HIS A 5 -23.86 -7.10 -16.21
N HIS A 6 -24.03 -6.03 -17.00
CA HIS A 6 -23.08 -4.90 -17.01
C HIS A 6 -23.13 -4.08 -15.70
N ASN A 7 -24.32 -3.76 -15.19
CA ASN A 7 -24.47 -3.05 -13.90
C ASN A 7 -23.98 -3.85 -12.69
N TRP A 8 -23.94 -5.17 -12.82
CA TRP A 8 -23.54 -6.06 -11.72
C TRP A 8 -22.03 -6.03 -11.47
N LEU A 9 -21.21 -6.02 -12.52
CA LEU A 9 -19.75 -5.90 -12.38
C LEU A 9 -19.37 -4.60 -11.68
N HIS A 10 -20.00 -3.49 -12.05
CA HIS A 10 -19.75 -2.18 -11.43
C HIS A 10 -20.16 -2.15 -9.96
N SER A 11 -21.36 -2.61 -9.62
CA SER A 11 -21.83 -2.64 -8.23
C SER A 11 -21.01 -3.61 -7.36
N SER A 12 -20.57 -4.74 -7.91
CA SER A 12 -19.64 -5.65 -7.22
C SER A 12 -18.31 -4.95 -6.94
N SER A 13 -17.69 -4.31 -7.93
CA SER A 13 -16.43 -3.55 -7.72
C SER A 13 -16.59 -2.45 -6.67
N MET A 14 -17.71 -1.73 -6.66
CA MET A 14 -18.00 -0.71 -5.63
C MET A 14 -18.14 -1.31 -4.23
N LEU A 15 -18.81 -2.46 -4.09
CA LEU A 15 -18.92 -3.15 -2.80
C LEU A 15 -17.55 -3.61 -2.30
N HIS A 16 -16.71 -4.13 -3.20
CA HIS A 16 -15.32 -4.47 -2.87
C HIS A 16 -14.51 -3.22 -2.48
N ALA A 17 -14.71 -2.08 -3.13
CA ALA A 17 -14.05 -0.83 -2.76
C ALA A 17 -14.51 -0.30 -1.39
N LEU A 18 -15.79 -0.45 -1.05
CA LEU A 18 -16.35 0.01 0.22
C LEU A 18 -15.99 -0.90 1.41
N ALA A 19 -16.08 -2.21 1.21
CA ALA A 19 -15.83 -3.19 2.27
C ALA A 19 -14.36 -3.62 2.34
N GLY A 20 -13.61 -3.44 1.25
CA GLY A 20 -12.20 -3.80 1.13
C GLY A 20 -11.32 -3.25 2.25
N PRO A 21 -11.41 -1.95 2.62
CA PRO A 21 -10.60 -1.39 3.71
C PRO A 21 -10.73 -2.13 5.04
N ASN A 22 -11.85 -2.82 5.30
CA ASN A 22 -12.05 -3.59 6.53
C ASN A 22 -11.03 -4.73 6.70
N ILE A 23 -10.38 -5.17 5.62
CA ILE A 23 -9.32 -6.18 5.71
C ILE A 23 -8.03 -5.64 6.35
N LEU A 24 -7.90 -4.32 6.51
CA LEU A 24 -6.76 -3.69 7.17
C LEU A 24 -6.96 -3.53 8.69
N PHE A 25 -8.12 -3.92 9.24
CA PHE A 25 -8.45 -3.71 10.67
C PHE A 25 -7.58 -4.50 11.66
N ASP A 26 -6.76 -5.44 11.17
CA ASP A 26 -5.77 -6.16 11.97
C ASP A 26 -4.37 -5.50 11.97
N MET A 27 -4.17 -4.43 11.20
CA MET A 27 -2.90 -3.71 11.17
C MET A 27 -2.70 -2.86 12.42
N GLY A 28 -1.43 -2.73 12.84
CA GLY A 28 -1.01 -1.72 13.81
C GLY A 28 -1.02 -0.33 13.19
N ILE A 29 -1.11 0.69 14.04
CA ILE A 29 -1.20 2.10 13.64
C ILE A 29 -0.13 2.87 14.39
N SER A 30 0.57 3.74 13.67
CA SER A 30 1.46 4.77 14.23
C SER A 30 1.22 6.10 13.55
N LEU A 31 1.31 7.18 14.31
CA LEU A 31 1.39 8.54 13.81
C LEU A 31 2.84 9.00 13.90
N ILE A 32 3.40 9.43 12.78
CA ILE A 32 4.76 9.96 12.71
C ILE A 32 4.65 11.48 12.64
N GLU A 33 5.07 12.16 13.70
CA GLU A 33 5.16 13.61 13.80
C GLU A 33 6.57 14.07 13.43
N ASN A 34 6.65 14.97 12.47
CA ASN A 34 7.89 15.57 12.00
C ASN A 34 8.19 16.86 12.78
N GLN A 35 9.29 16.86 13.51
CA GLN A 35 9.80 17.98 14.30
C GLN A 35 10.99 18.69 13.64
N THR A 36 11.25 18.40 12.36
CA THR A 36 12.31 19.03 11.57
C THR A 36 11.80 20.26 10.84
N ASP A 37 12.71 21.01 10.24
CA ASP A 37 12.37 22.16 9.39
C ASP A 37 11.89 21.74 7.98
N SER A 38 12.22 20.52 7.54
CA SER A 38 11.74 19.94 6.28
C SER A 38 10.30 19.47 6.43
N GLU A 39 9.51 19.47 5.35
CA GLU A 39 8.13 18.96 5.36
C GLU A 39 8.00 17.56 4.76
N PHE A 40 6.96 16.83 5.17
CA PHE A 40 6.46 15.71 4.39
C PHE A 40 5.80 16.20 3.10
N VAL A 41 6.23 15.63 1.98
CA VAL A 41 5.67 15.97 0.67
C VAL A 41 4.53 15.04 0.29
N PHE A 42 3.64 15.53 -0.57
CA PHE A 42 2.52 14.77 -1.11
C PHE A 42 2.77 14.42 -2.58
N SER A 43 2.00 13.48 -3.11
CA SER A 43 1.97 13.21 -4.55
C SER A 43 0.55 12.98 -5.05
N ASP A 44 0.41 12.83 -6.36
CA ASP A 44 -0.81 12.33 -7.00
C ASP A 44 -1.15 10.88 -6.64
N HIS A 45 -0.20 10.15 -6.05
CA HIS A 45 -0.41 8.86 -5.38
C HIS A 45 -0.03 8.96 -3.89
N PRO A 46 -0.87 9.60 -3.06
CA PRO A 46 -0.50 10.01 -1.70
C PRO A 46 -0.25 8.83 -0.75
N VAL A 47 -0.84 7.67 -1.03
CA VAL A 47 -0.62 6.44 -0.26
C VAL A 47 0.47 5.63 -0.95
N TYR A 48 1.52 5.27 -0.24
CA TYR A 48 2.51 4.32 -0.74
C TYR A 48 2.60 3.08 0.15
N LEU A 49 2.96 1.98 -0.50
CA LEU A 49 3.04 0.66 0.12
C LEU A 49 4.49 0.20 0.14
N ASP A 50 4.87 -0.43 1.24
CA ASP A 50 6.18 -1.07 1.36
C ASP A 50 6.03 -2.46 1.98
N ASN A 51 6.96 -3.35 1.68
CA ASN A 51 7.09 -4.65 2.33
C ASN A 51 8.56 -5.00 2.55
N ARG A 52 9.25 -4.11 3.26
CA ARG A 52 10.69 -4.22 3.54
C ARG A 52 11.12 -5.57 4.09
N ARG A 53 10.29 -6.21 4.93
CA ARG A 53 10.60 -7.52 5.53
C ARG A 53 10.78 -8.63 4.48
N PHE A 54 10.02 -8.58 3.39
CA PHE A 54 9.98 -9.65 2.39
C PHE A 54 10.54 -9.24 1.02
N LYS A 55 11.03 -8.00 0.87
CA LYS A 55 11.65 -7.49 -0.38
C LYS A 55 12.79 -8.35 -0.94
N SER A 56 13.51 -9.06 -0.08
CA SER A 56 14.61 -9.95 -0.51
C SER A 56 14.15 -11.34 -0.95
N GLU A 57 12.86 -11.66 -0.81
CA GLU A 57 12.32 -12.96 -1.21
C GLU A 57 12.01 -12.95 -2.72
N GLN A 58 11.98 -14.14 -3.33
CA GLN A 58 11.78 -14.29 -4.79
C GLN A 58 10.34 -14.02 -5.25
N GLU A 59 9.43 -13.69 -4.33
CA GLU A 59 8.04 -13.43 -4.63
C GLU A 59 7.85 -12.05 -5.27
N LYS A 60 7.09 -12.00 -6.38
CA LYS A 60 6.95 -10.81 -7.24
C LYS A 60 5.78 -9.90 -6.89
N PHE A 61 4.93 -10.28 -5.92
CA PHE A 61 3.73 -9.52 -5.55
C PHE A 61 3.63 -9.31 -4.04
N LEU A 62 4.46 -8.42 -3.51
CA LEU A 62 4.57 -8.20 -2.06
C LEU A 62 3.67 -7.07 -1.52
N LEU A 63 3.07 -6.25 -2.38
CA LEU A 63 2.27 -5.08 -1.98
C LEU A 63 0.74 -5.31 -1.98
N GLY A 64 0.29 -6.57 -2.06
CA GLY A 64 -1.10 -6.90 -1.82
C GLY A 64 -1.54 -6.44 -0.43
N ILE A 65 -2.73 -5.84 -0.34
CA ILE A 65 -3.33 -5.30 0.90
C ILE A 65 -3.48 -6.33 2.05
N GLN A 66 -3.42 -7.62 1.74
CA GLN A 66 -3.41 -8.72 2.71
C GLN A 66 -2.06 -9.41 2.85
N ASN A 67 -1.01 -9.00 2.15
CA ASN A 67 0.28 -9.64 2.31
C ASN A 67 0.83 -9.44 3.72
N ARG A 68 1.47 -10.49 4.23
CA ARG A 68 2.28 -10.45 5.43
C ARG A 68 3.42 -9.45 5.24
N GLY A 69 3.69 -8.63 6.26
CA GLY A 69 4.76 -7.63 6.23
C GLY A 69 4.42 -6.33 5.48
N LEU A 70 3.18 -6.14 5.06
CA LEU A 70 2.73 -4.88 4.47
C LEU A 70 2.90 -3.71 5.44
N GLN A 71 3.40 -2.60 4.91
CA GLN A 71 3.37 -1.28 5.52
C GLN A 71 2.66 -0.32 4.55
N VAL A 72 1.85 0.58 5.11
CA VAL A 72 1.13 1.63 4.39
C VAL A 72 1.56 2.96 4.99
N PHE A 73 1.93 3.90 4.14
CA PHE A 73 2.31 5.23 4.56
C PHE A 73 1.44 6.25 3.83
N LEU A 74 0.94 7.23 4.57
CA LEU A 74 0.08 8.29 4.06
C LEU A 74 0.41 9.60 4.77
N PRO A 75 1.09 10.55 4.11
CA PRO A 75 1.18 11.91 4.60
C PRO A 75 -0.22 12.48 4.82
N LEU A 76 -0.49 13.03 6.00
CA LEU A 76 -1.76 13.69 6.36
C LEU A 76 -1.62 15.22 6.30
N SER A 77 -0.43 15.71 6.63
CA SER A 77 -0.01 17.11 6.53
C SER A 77 1.51 17.20 6.34
N ALA A 78 2.06 18.41 6.22
CA ALA A 78 3.50 18.67 6.16
C ALA A 78 4.27 18.14 7.39
N ASP A 79 3.60 17.97 8.52
CA ASP A 79 4.15 17.60 9.82
C ASP A 79 3.66 16.25 10.35
N LEU A 80 2.68 15.60 9.70
CA LEU A 80 2.07 14.38 10.20
C LEU A 80 1.92 13.32 9.10
N LEU A 81 2.33 12.09 9.40
CA LEU A 81 2.20 10.93 8.52
C LEU A 81 1.53 9.77 9.25
N LEU A 82 0.52 9.16 8.63
CA LEU A 82 -0.09 7.92 9.09
C LEU A 82 0.71 6.73 8.59
N HIS A 83 1.08 5.84 9.51
CA HIS A 83 1.75 4.58 9.22
C HIS A 83 0.89 3.42 9.71
N LEU A 84 0.46 2.55 8.78
CA LEU A 84 -0.14 1.26 9.12
C LEU A 84 0.92 0.19 8.89
N TYR A 85 1.02 -0.78 9.80
CA TYR A 85 2.01 -1.85 9.70
C TYR A 85 1.45 -3.20 10.12
N ASP A 86 2.05 -4.28 9.61
CA ASP A 86 1.77 -5.62 10.09
C ASP A 86 2.42 -5.87 11.47
N PRO A 87 1.64 -6.00 12.57
CA PRO A 87 2.18 -6.14 13.91
C PRO A 87 2.84 -7.51 14.17
N ALA A 88 2.71 -8.47 13.26
CA ALA A 88 3.48 -9.71 13.32
C ALA A 88 4.93 -9.48 12.85
N CYS A 89 5.13 -8.62 11.85
CA CYS A 89 6.44 -8.40 11.22
C CYS A 89 7.20 -7.21 11.80
N TYR A 90 6.52 -6.25 12.44
CA TYR A 90 7.14 -5.02 12.91
C TYR A 90 6.75 -4.70 14.35
N ARG A 91 7.73 -4.20 15.11
CA ARG A 91 7.56 -3.55 16.41
C ARG A 91 8.00 -2.11 16.26
N ILE A 92 7.14 -1.19 16.67
CA ILE A 92 7.40 0.25 16.61
C ILE A 92 7.80 0.70 18.02
N GLU A 93 8.81 1.54 18.11
CA GLU A 93 9.15 2.27 19.33
C GLU A 93 8.42 3.61 19.30
N HIS A 94 7.35 3.72 20.10
CA HIS A 94 6.57 4.95 20.23
C HIS A 94 7.14 5.84 21.33
N ASP A 95 7.11 7.16 21.10
CA ASP A 95 7.39 8.15 22.14
C ASP A 95 6.19 8.32 23.09
N ASP A 96 4.98 8.13 22.57
CA ASP A 96 3.72 8.09 23.33
C ASP A 96 2.86 6.90 22.87
N GLU A 97 2.73 5.91 23.74
CA GLU A 97 1.97 4.69 23.51
C GLU A 97 0.45 4.91 23.50
N ASP A 98 -0.08 5.89 24.23
CA ASP A 98 -1.53 6.12 24.29
C ASP A 98 -2.05 6.72 22.97
N SER A 99 -1.24 7.58 22.35
CA SER A 99 -1.54 8.19 21.06
C SER A 99 -0.91 7.46 19.87
N GLN A 100 -0.09 6.43 20.11
CA GLN A 100 0.70 5.72 19.10
C GLN A 100 1.58 6.68 18.27
N LEU A 101 2.18 7.67 18.94
CA LEU A 101 2.97 8.73 18.32
C LEU A 101 4.46 8.36 18.27
N VAL A 102 5.11 8.69 17.17
CA VAL A 102 6.56 8.65 16.96
C VAL A 102 7.00 10.06 16.53
N GLN A 103 7.94 10.65 17.25
CA GLN A 103 8.49 11.96 16.95
C GLN A 103 9.81 11.79 16.18
N VAL A 104 9.92 12.49 15.06
CA VAL A 104 11.10 12.45 14.20
C VAL A 104 11.76 13.82 14.18
N ASP A 105 12.99 13.88 14.68
CA ASP A 105 13.84 15.07 14.73
C ASP A 105 15.00 15.03 13.72
N SER A 106 15.04 14.00 12.87
CA SER A 106 16.10 13.79 11.88
C SER A 106 15.62 14.11 10.45
N PRO A 107 16.18 15.15 9.80
CA PRO A 107 15.86 15.46 8.40
C PRO A 107 16.14 14.29 7.44
N GLN A 108 17.09 13.42 7.78
CA GLN A 108 17.40 12.24 6.98
C GLN A 108 16.23 11.24 6.94
N ILE A 109 15.49 11.08 8.04
CA ILE A 109 14.32 10.20 8.11
C ILE A 109 13.19 10.78 7.25
N VAL A 110 12.97 12.10 7.35
CA VAL A 110 11.98 12.82 6.53
C VAL A 110 12.33 12.69 5.04
N ASN A 111 13.60 12.86 4.69
CA ASN A 111 14.09 12.67 3.32
C ASN A 111 13.96 11.24 2.79
N ASP A 112 14.10 10.23 3.65
CA ASP A 112 13.87 8.83 3.27
C ASP A 112 12.37 8.56 3.02
N LEU A 113 11.48 9.14 3.84
CA LEU A 113 10.02 9.06 3.65
C LEU A 113 9.59 9.80 2.37
N ASN A 114 10.05 11.04 2.17
CA ASN A 114 9.81 11.83 0.96
C ASN A 114 10.39 11.16 -0.28
N GLY A 115 11.56 10.53 -0.19
CA GLY A 115 12.14 9.75 -1.27
C GLY A 115 11.25 8.57 -1.69
N THR A 116 10.57 7.94 -0.72
CA THR A 116 9.60 6.88 -1.03
C THR A 116 8.35 7.46 -1.71
N GLN A 117 7.87 8.62 -1.27
CA GLN A 117 6.78 9.35 -1.92
C GLN A 117 7.12 9.67 -3.38
N LEU A 118 8.35 10.13 -3.63
CA LEU A 118 8.86 10.46 -4.96
C LEU A 118 8.89 9.26 -5.90
N ILE A 119 9.32 8.11 -5.41
CA ILE A 119 9.38 6.86 -6.20
C ILE A 119 7.98 6.33 -6.52
N ASN A 120 7.00 6.57 -5.65
CA ASN A 120 5.62 6.09 -5.83
C ASN A 120 4.71 7.09 -6.55
N ALA A 121 5.15 8.33 -6.73
CA ALA A 121 4.41 9.33 -7.49
C ALA A 121 4.28 8.92 -8.95
N ASP A 122 3.12 9.20 -9.55
CA ASP A 122 2.92 8.98 -10.98
C ASP A 122 3.59 10.12 -11.76
N ARG A 123 3.25 11.37 -11.42
CA ARG A 123 3.70 12.55 -12.18
C ARG A 123 4.04 13.77 -11.34
N HIS A 124 3.40 13.93 -10.18
CA HIS A 124 3.47 15.18 -9.44
C HIS A 124 3.81 14.97 -7.97
N ILE A 125 4.73 15.79 -7.47
CA ILE A 125 4.99 16.02 -6.05
C ILE A 125 4.51 17.42 -5.67
N PHE A 126 3.93 17.54 -4.48
CA PHE A 126 3.43 18.78 -3.92
C PHE A 126 4.13 19.07 -2.59
N TYR A 127 4.60 20.30 -2.45
CA TYR A 127 5.26 20.86 -1.28
C TYR A 127 4.77 22.29 -1.07
N GLY A 128 4.74 22.74 0.17
CA GLY A 128 4.26 24.07 0.59
C GLY A 128 5.37 25.12 0.71
N GLN A 129 6.62 24.72 0.92
CA GLN A 129 7.75 25.65 1.08
C GLN A 129 8.55 25.82 -0.22
N ASN A 130 9.06 27.04 -0.46
CA ASN A 130 9.85 27.33 -1.65
C ASN A 130 11.21 26.61 -1.64
N ASP A 131 11.83 26.44 -0.46
CA ASP A 131 13.14 25.80 -0.32
C ASP A 131 13.06 24.28 -0.58
N SER A 132 11.86 23.69 -0.56
CA SER A 132 11.64 22.27 -0.84
C SER A 132 11.89 21.90 -2.30
N GLU A 133 11.85 22.84 -3.25
CA GLU A 133 12.12 22.53 -4.66
C GLU A 133 13.56 22.01 -4.86
N ASP A 134 14.55 22.69 -4.28
CA ASP A 134 15.96 22.29 -4.35
C ASP A 134 16.20 20.94 -3.64
N GLU A 135 15.57 20.73 -2.48
CA GLU A 135 15.62 19.46 -1.76
C GLU A 135 15.04 18.31 -2.59
N MET A 136 13.87 18.52 -3.21
CA MET A 136 13.22 17.51 -4.04
C MET A 136 14.01 17.21 -5.31
N GLN A 137 14.62 18.22 -5.93
CA GLN A 137 15.48 18.02 -7.09
C GLN A 137 16.71 17.18 -6.71
N SER A 138 17.34 17.48 -5.57
CA SER A 138 18.46 16.69 -5.06
C SER A 138 18.07 15.25 -4.75
N LEU A 139 16.89 15.03 -4.14
CA LEU A 139 16.35 13.70 -3.89
C LEU A 139 16.07 12.94 -5.19
N GLN A 140 15.51 13.61 -6.20
CA GLN A 140 15.23 13.04 -7.51
C GLN A 140 16.52 12.56 -8.20
N ASP A 141 17.55 13.40 -8.21
CA ASP A 141 18.84 13.04 -8.81
C ASP A 141 19.44 11.81 -8.11
N ARG A 142 19.39 11.78 -6.76
CA ARG A 142 19.88 10.67 -5.94
C ARG A 142 19.10 9.37 -6.15
N LEU A 143 17.79 9.45 -6.42
CA LEU A 143 16.89 8.30 -6.52
C LEU A 143 16.53 7.96 -7.98
N SER A 144 17.15 8.59 -8.95
CA SER A 144 16.87 8.44 -10.39
C SER A 144 16.86 6.99 -10.88
N GLU A 145 17.72 6.11 -10.33
CA GLU A 145 17.74 4.68 -10.66
C GLU A 145 16.55 3.90 -10.07
N SER A 146 16.01 4.36 -8.95
CA SER A 146 14.86 3.73 -8.28
C SER A 146 13.52 4.23 -8.81
N ILE A 147 13.49 5.44 -9.37
CA ILE A 147 12.32 6.01 -10.05
C ILE A 147 12.17 5.28 -11.39
N SER A 148 11.20 4.36 -11.46
CA SER A 148 10.92 3.59 -12.67
C SER A 148 9.74 4.21 -13.43
N ALA A 149 9.80 4.16 -14.77
CA ALA A 149 8.67 4.53 -15.61
C ALA A 149 7.52 3.49 -15.57
N ASP A 150 7.81 2.25 -15.14
CA ASP A 150 6.83 1.16 -15.15
C ASP A 150 6.30 0.92 -13.73
N PHE A 151 5.07 1.37 -13.48
CA PHE A 151 4.36 1.17 -12.21
C PHE A 151 3.96 -0.30 -11.99
N ALA A 152 3.78 -1.07 -13.08
CA ALA A 152 3.21 -2.41 -13.04
C ALA A 152 4.19 -3.50 -13.50
N GLN A 153 4.29 -4.57 -12.72
CA GLN A 153 4.92 -5.82 -13.12
C GLN A 153 3.86 -6.81 -13.61
N PHE A 154 4.16 -7.51 -14.69
CA PHE A 154 3.29 -8.53 -15.29
C PHE A 154 3.93 -9.91 -15.18
N GLU A 155 3.16 -10.89 -14.70
CA GLU A 155 3.56 -12.29 -14.67
C GLU A 155 2.49 -13.15 -15.37
N ARG A 156 2.94 -13.94 -16.34
CA ARG A 156 2.08 -14.88 -17.04
C ARG A 156 2.06 -16.20 -16.28
N HIS A 157 0.93 -16.50 -15.65
CA HIS A 157 0.65 -17.82 -15.12
C HIS A 157 0.00 -18.67 -16.21
N GLU A 158 0.57 -19.87 -16.41
CA GLU A 158 0.24 -20.90 -17.40
C GLU A 158 0.85 -20.74 -18.81
N ASN A 159 1.59 -21.79 -19.20
CA ASN A 159 2.20 -21.96 -20.51
C ASN A 159 1.15 -22.53 -21.48
N GLY A 160 0.48 -21.67 -22.25
CA GLY A 160 -0.45 -22.13 -23.28
C GLY A 160 -0.78 -21.07 -24.32
N ILE A 161 -0.94 -21.48 -25.58
CA ILE A 161 -1.58 -20.69 -26.62
C ILE A 161 -3.07 -20.62 -26.23
N PRO A 162 -3.71 -19.43 -26.18
CA PRO A 162 -5.12 -19.34 -25.82
C PRO A 162 -5.98 -20.12 -26.84
N GLU A 163 -6.73 -21.11 -26.35
CA GLU A 163 -7.72 -21.88 -27.12
C GLU A 163 -9.13 -21.49 -26.65
N ILE A 164 -10.06 -21.31 -27.59
CA ILE A 164 -11.48 -21.00 -27.31
C ILE A 164 -12.17 -22.28 -26.81
N ASP A 165 -11.78 -22.78 -25.62
CA ASP A 165 -12.51 -23.76 -24.78
C ASP A 165 -11.68 -24.33 -23.60
N ARG A 166 -10.51 -23.75 -23.27
CA ARG A 166 -9.71 -24.14 -22.10
C ARG A 166 -9.51 -22.98 -21.13
N ASP A 167 -9.06 -23.31 -19.92
CA ASP A 167 -8.51 -22.35 -18.97
C ASP A 167 -7.44 -21.52 -19.68
N ASN A 168 -7.73 -20.22 -19.83
CA ASN A 168 -6.87 -19.27 -20.50
C ASN A 168 -5.70 -18.90 -19.57
N PRO A 169 -4.52 -18.57 -20.13
CA PRO A 169 -3.40 -18.12 -19.32
C PRO A 169 -3.80 -16.91 -18.47
N ILE A 170 -3.60 -17.00 -17.15
CA ILE A 170 -3.89 -15.93 -16.21
C ILE A 170 -2.71 -14.97 -16.23
N LEU A 171 -2.93 -13.78 -16.78
CA LEU A 171 -1.97 -12.68 -16.63
C LEU A 171 -2.23 -12.03 -15.26
N MET A 172 -1.28 -12.16 -14.35
CA MET A 172 -1.26 -11.40 -13.11
C MET A 172 -0.50 -10.11 -13.34
N SER A 173 -1.08 -8.98 -12.96
CA SER A 173 -0.38 -7.71 -12.88
C SER A 173 -0.52 -7.13 -11.48
N GLY A 174 0.52 -6.42 -11.05
CA GLY A 174 0.55 -5.80 -9.73
C GLY A 174 1.57 -4.68 -9.69
N PRO A 175 1.49 -3.80 -8.67
CA PRO A 175 2.47 -2.75 -8.51
C PRO A 175 3.86 -3.36 -8.31
N ARG A 176 4.85 -2.81 -9.00
CA ARG A 176 6.25 -3.16 -8.76
C ARG A 176 6.61 -2.75 -7.35
N VAL A 177 7.33 -3.63 -6.64
CA VAL A 177 7.94 -3.31 -5.36
C VAL A 177 9.23 -2.54 -5.64
N PRO A 178 9.38 -1.27 -5.20
CA PRO A 178 10.64 -0.56 -5.39
C PRO A 178 11.75 -1.14 -4.51
N ASP A 179 12.98 -1.18 -5.04
CA ASP A 179 14.14 -1.69 -4.28
C ASP A 179 14.50 -0.76 -3.10
N PHE A 180 14.09 0.51 -3.18
CA PHE A 180 14.22 1.48 -2.11
C PHE A 180 13.20 1.28 -0.99
N SER A 181 13.64 1.38 0.27
CA SER A 181 12.78 1.41 1.46
C SER A 181 13.31 2.45 2.45
N PRO A 182 12.45 3.22 3.11
CA PRO A 182 12.91 4.22 4.07
C PRO A 182 13.63 3.54 5.25
N ARG A 183 14.68 4.17 5.78
CA ARG A 183 15.39 3.67 6.96
C ARG A 183 14.81 4.31 8.21
N LEU A 184 13.93 3.57 8.88
CA LEU A 184 13.19 4.03 10.05
C LEU A 184 13.74 3.33 11.30
N PRO A 185 14.58 3.99 12.12
CA PRO A 185 15.28 3.35 13.24
C PRO A 185 14.32 2.90 14.36
N PHE A 186 13.17 3.57 14.48
CA PHE A 186 12.11 3.24 15.42
C PHE A 186 11.29 2.00 15.00
N ILE A 187 11.57 1.39 13.84
CA ILE A 187 10.92 0.16 13.38
C ILE A 187 11.88 -1.03 13.51
N LYS A 188 11.53 -1.96 14.39
CA LYS A 188 12.23 -3.25 14.53
C LYS A 188 11.50 -4.34 13.75
N GLN A 189 12.22 -5.03 12.88
CA GLN A 189 11.68 -6.18 12.15
C GLN A 189 11.74 -7.46 12.98
N VAL A 190 10.67 -8.25 12.93
CA VAL A 190 10.60 -9.59 13.51
C VAL A 190 11.03 -10.60 12.43
N VAL A 191 12.11 -11.33 12.70
CA VAL A 191 12.75 -12.21 11.69
C VAL A 191 12.10 -13.58 11.58
N ASP A 192 11.47 -14.09 12.63
CA ASP A 192 10.93 -15.46 12.69
C ASP A 192 9.53 -15.62 12.07
N VAL A 193 9.12 -14.70 11.19
CA VAL A 193 7.82 -14.72 10.53
C VAL A 193 8.00 -15.05 9.05
N GLU A 194 7.34 -16.13 8.61
CA GLU A 194 7.30 -16.54 7.21
C GLU A 194 6.33 -15.66 6.39
N HIS A 195 6.59 -15.54 5.09
CA HIS A 195 5.71 -14.81 4.18
C HIS A 195 4.39 -15.56 3.96
N GLU A 196 3.29 -14.83 3.97
CA GLU A 196 1.95 -15.32 3.65
C GLU A 196 1.21 -14.30 2.79
N VAL A 197 0.62 -14.74 1.67
CA VAL A 197 -0.19 -13.88 0.78
C VAL A 197 -1.44 -13.34 1.49
N LYS A 198 -1.91 -14.04 2.53
CA LYS A 198 -3.06 -13.63 3.35
C LYS A 198 -2.69 -13.61 4.83
N ARG A 199 -2.23 -12.45 5.31
CA ARG A 199 -1.93 -12.11 6.70
C ARG A 199 -3.06 -12.51 7.67
N SER A 200 -4.32 -12.25 7.30
CA SER A 200 -5.49 -12.61 8.11
C SER A 200 -6.58 -13.32 7.30
N PRO A 201 -6.48 -14.66 7.12
CA PRO A 201 -7.47 -15.43 6.38
C PRO A 201 -8.88 -15.36 7.01
N ALA A 202 -8.95 -15.21 8.33
CA ALA A 202 -10.22 -15.08 9.04
C ALA A 202 -10.91 -13.75 8.74
N LEU A 203 -10.16 -12.64 8.71
CA LEU A 203 -10.70 -11.31 8.40
C LEU A 203 -11.11 -11.23 6.93
N ALA A 204 -10.29 -11.75 6.01
CA ALA A 204 -10.62 -11.83 4.59
C ALA A 204 -11.96 -12.55 4.37
N ARG A 205 -12.16 -13.73 4.98
CA ARG A 205 -13.44 -14.46 4.93
C ARG A 205 -14.61 -13.68 5.52
N LYS A 206 -14.38 -12.89 6.56
CA LYS A 206 -15.42 -12.05 7.17
C LYS A 206 -15.88 -10.95 6.21
N VAL A 207 -14.94 -10.28 5.55
CA VAL A 207 -15.24 -9.23 4.56
C VAL A 207 -15.90 -9.82 3.32
N GLU A 208 -15.45 -10.97 2.82
CA GLU A 208 -16.10 -11.69 1.74
C GLU A 208 -17.58 -12.00 2.06
N LYS A 209 -17.86 -12.49 3.26
CA LYS A 209 -19.25 -12.73 3.71
C LYS A 209 -20.08 -11.46 3.79
N GLN A 210 -19.50 -10.33 4.21
CA GLN A 210 -20.20 -9.04 4.24
C GLN A 210 -20.57 -8.56 2.83
N ILE A 211 -19.65 -8.73 1.88
CA ILE A 211 -19.87 -8.37 0.48
C ILE A 211 -20.97 -9.26 -0.12
N GLU A 212 -20.94 -10.58 0.10
CA GLU A 212 -21.98 -11.49 -0.40
C GLU A 212 -23.35 -11.18 0.20
N ALA A 213 -23.44 -10.94 1.51
CA ALA A 213 -24.71 -10.54 2.12
C ALA A 213 -25.24 -9.19 1.56
N ALA A 214 -24.36 -8.24 1.28
CA ALA A 214 -24.75 -6.98 0.64
C ALA A 214 -25.25 -7.18 -0.80
N LYS A 215 -24.64 -8.09 -1.56
CA LYS A 215 -25.07 -8.48 -2.90
C LYS A 215 -26.47 -9.10 -2.89
N GLU A 216 -26.72 -10.06 -2.00
CA GLU A 216 -28.03 -10.72 -1.86
C GLU A 216 -29.14 -9.70 -1.54
N ASN A 217 -28.87 -8.79 -0.60
CA ASN A 217 -29.83 -7.75 -0.23
C ASN A 217 -30.17 -6.82 -1.41
N ALA A 218 -29.18 -6.40 -2.20
CA ALA A 218 -29.39 -5.51 -3.35
C ALA A 218 -30.21 -6.14 -4.49
N GLN A 219 -30.07 -7.46 -4.70
CA GLN A 219 -30.85 -8.21 -5.70
C GLN A 219 -32.32 -8.34 -5.29
N ASN A 220 -32.58 -8.49 -3.98
CA ASN A 220 -33.94 -8.62 -3.45
C ASN A 220 -34.72 -7.30 -3.53
N THR A 221 -34.08 -6.15 -3.31
CA THR A 221 -34.74 -4.82 -3.43
C THR A 221 -35.02 -4.37 -4.85
N SER A 222 -34.34 -4.93 -5.86
CA SER A 222 -34.54 -4.57 -7.28
C SER A 222 -35.53 -5.50 -8.01
N SER A 223 -36.14 -6.45 -7.28
CA SER A 223 -37.14 -7.40 -7.79
C SER A 223 -38.56 -7.13 -7.27
N GLY A 224 -38.76 -6.09 -6.45
CA GLY A 224 -40.06 -5.61 -5.96
C GLY A 224 -40.36 -4.21 -6.46
#